data_AF-A0A1V6MI44-F1
#
_entry.id   AF-A0A1V6MI44-F1
#
_cell.length_a   1.000
_cell.length_b   1.000
_cell.length_c   1.000
_cell.angle_alpha   90.00
_cell.angle_beta   90.00
_cell.angle_gamma   90.00
#
_symmetry.space_group_name_H-M   'P 1'
#
loop_
_entity.id
_entity.type
_entity.pdbx_description
1 polymer ?
#
loop_
_entity_poly.entity_id
_entity_poly.type
_entity_poly.pdbx_seq_one_letter_code
_entity_poly.pdbx_strand_id
1 'polypeptide(L)'
;MGRSHHFHLDVGGHSVTVNIDHGRHGAAELLVDGKETGRAEIHGRRPLTLTGELPTDPPRPVSVRVTPGPGGAPRCTAVLDGAETVMPPRAF
;
A
#
# COMPACT_ATOMS: atom_id res chain seq x y z
N MET A 1 -3.69 -19.88 8.24
CA MET A 1 -2.90 -19.32 7.12
C MET A 1 -3.62 -18.07 6.66
N GLY A 2 -3.17 -16.90 7.11
CA GLY A 2 -3.73 -15.63 6.64
C GLY A 2 -3.45 -15.48 5.15
N ARG A 3 -4.36 -14.86 4.41
CA ARG A 3 -4.07 -14.45 3.04
C ARG A 3 -3.24 -13.18 3.13
N SER A 4 -2.01 -13.22 2.61
CA SER A 4 -1.19 -12.02 2.47
C SER A 4 -1.26 -11.53 1.03
N HIS A 5 -1.32 -10.21 0.85
CA HIS A 5 -1.32 -9.57 -0.46
C HIS A 5 -0.20 -8.54 -0.54
N HIS A 6 0.49 -8.52 -1.68
CA HIS A 6 1.62 -7.65 -1.93
C HIS A 6 1.34 -6.86 -3.19
N PHE A 7 1.63 -5.56 -3.12
CA PHE A 7 1.46 -4.63 -4.22
C PHE A 7 2.74 -3.85 -4.37
N HIS A 8 3.12 -3.56 -5.61
CA HIS A 8 4.36 -2.90 -5.90
C HIS A 8 4.19 -1.97 -7.09
N LEU A 9 4.75 -0.78 -6.99
CA LEU A 9 4.75 0.24 -8.02
C LEU A 9 6.06 1.01 -7.96
N ASP A 10 6.74 1.13 -9.10
CA ASP A 10 7.85 2.06 -9.25
C ASP A 10 7.32 3.43 -9.68
N VAL A 11 7.66 4.47 -8.92
CA VAL A 11 7.24 5.84 -9.22
C VAL A 11 8.34 6.83 -8.88
N GLY A 12 8.70 7.67 -9.85
CA GLY A 12 9.73 8.70 -9.66
C GLY A 12 11.12 8.15 -9.30
N GLY A 13 11.43 6.91 -9.69
CA GLY A 13 12.69 6.24 -9.34
C GLY A 13 12.69 5.58 -7.96
N HIS A 14 11.57 5.62 -7.23
CA HIS A 14 11.41 4.99 -5.93
C HIS A 14 10.46 3.79 -6.01
N SER A 15 10.76 2.77 -5.21
CA SER A 15 9.92 1.59 -5.06
C SER A 15 8.88 1.83 -3.98
N VAL A 16 7.60 1.79 -4.33
CA VAL A 16 6.49 1.86 -3.38
C VAL A 16 5.85 0.48 -3.28
N THR A 17 5.92 -0.11 -2.09
CA THR A 17 5.39 -1.44 -1.82
C THR A 17 4.37 -1.40 -0.71
N VAL A 18 3.25 -2.10 -0.89
CA VAL A 18 2.25 -2.30 0.16
C VAL A 18 2.12 -3.78 0.47
N ASN A 19 2.33 -4.12 1.73
CA ASN A 19 2.11 -5.45 2.27
C ASN A 19 0.82 -5.45 3.08
N ILE A 20 0.00 -6.46 2.89
CA ILE A 20 -1.27 -6.64 3.59
C ILE A 20 -1.25 -8.03 4.20
N ASP A 21 -1.32 -8.12 5.53
CA ASP A 21 -1.53 -9.37 6.23
C ASP A 21 -2.97 -9.41 6.77
N HIS A 22 -3.76 -10.41 6.38
CA HIS A 22 -5.11 -10.66 6.91
C HIS A 22 -5.14 -11.65 8.09
N GLY A 23 -4.05 -11.78 8.84
CA GLY A 23 -3.96 -12.57 10.06
C GLY A 23 -4.89 -12.07 11.20
N ARG A 24 -4.72 -12.64 12.39
CA ARG A 24 -5.54 -12.33 13.59
C ARG A 24 -5.50 -10.84 13.98
N HIS A 25 -4.39 -10.18 13.68
CA HIS A 25 -4.17 -8.74 13.85
C HIS A 25 -3.77 -8.17 12.49
N GLY A 26 -4.72 -8.19 11.55
CA GLY A 26 -4.42 -7.81 10.17
C GLY A 26 -3.90 -6.39 10.08
N ALA A 27 -2.84 -6.19 9.30
CA ALA A 27 -2.18 -4.91 9.15
C ALA A 27 -1.78 -4.70 7.69
N ALA A 28 -1.78 -3.43 7.29
CA ALA A 28 -1.24 -2.98 6.02
C ALA A 28 -0.03 -2.09 6.29
N GLU A 29 1.06 -2.35 5.59
CA GLU A 29 2.34 -1.66 5.72
C GLU A 29 2.70 -1.01 4.38
N LEU A 30 3.15 0.23 4.42
CA LEU A 30 3.66 0.98 3.28
C LEU A 30 5.17 1.09 3.41
N LEU A 31 5.87 0.59 2.41
CA LEU A 31 7.32 0.66 2.27
C LEU A 31 7.67 1.58 1.10
N VAL A 32 8.63 2.49 1.32
CA VAL A 32 9.29 3.24 0.27
C VAL A 32 10.76 2.86 0.26
N ASP A 33 11.27 2.39 -0.87
CA ASP A 33 12.64 1.87 -1.05
C ASP A 33 13.00 0.79 -0.01
N GLY A 34 12.00 0.00 0.40
CA GLY A 34 12.15 -1.06 1.40
C GLY A 34 12.10 -0.60 2.86
N LYS A 35 11.93 0.71 3.13
CA LYS A 35 11.76 1.26 4.48
C LYS A 35 10.28 1.50 4.78
N GLU A 36 9.81 1.07 5.95
CA GLU A 36 8.45 1.40 6.42
C GLU A 36 8.29 2.90 6.61
N THR A 37 7.33 3.47 5.89
CA THR A 37 6.94 4.88 5.99
C THR A 37 5.53 5.05 6.54
N GLY A 38 4.73 3.98 6.60
CA GLY A 38 3.38 4.02 7.14
C GLY A 38 2.83 2.64 7.45
N ARG A 39 1.89 2.58 8.40
CA ARG A 39 1.22 1.35 8.83
C ARG A 39 -0.20 1.66 9.27
N ALA A 40 -1.14 0.77 8.98
CA ALA A 40 -2.51 0.85 9.49
C ALA A 40 -3.08 -0.54 9.79
N GLU A 41 -3.95 -0.61 10.78
CA GLU A 41 -4.69 -1.83 11.11
C GLU A 41 -5.85 -2.07 10.14
N ILE A 42 -6.07 -3.33 9.78
CA ILE A 42 -7.18 -3.73 8.91
C ILE A 42 -8.35 -4.11 9.77
N HIS A 43 -9.40 -3.29 9.76
CA HIS A 43 -10.65 -3.57 10.46
C HIS A 43 -11.73 -4.09 9.48
N GLY A 44 -11.78 -5.41 9.32
CA GLY A 44 -12.80 -6.09 8.51
C GLY A 44 -12.71 -5.75 7.02
N ARG A 45 -13.83 -5.38 6.41
CA ARG A 45 -13.94 -5.02 4.98
C ARG A 45 -14.08 -3.51 4.77
N ARG A 46 -13.39 -2.70 5.56
CA ARG A 46 -13.38 -1.25 5.37
C ARG A 46 -12.20 -0.84 4.48
N PRO A 47 -12.37 0.13 3.58
CA PRO A 47 -11.24 0.79 2.96
C PRO A 47 -10.33 1.41 4.03
N LEU A 48 -9.03 1.42 3.77
CA LEU A 48 -8.04 2.10 4.60
C LEU A 48 -7.10 2.90 3.72
N THR A 49 -6.49 3.93 4.30
CA THR A 49 -5.49 4.77 3.63
C THR A 49 -4.20 4.71 4.43
N LEU A 50 -3.11 4.40 3.74
CA LEU A 50 -1.75 4.50 4.24
C LEU A 50 -1.14 5.80 3.72
N THR A 51 -0.38 6.49 4.54
CA THR A 51 0.35 7.71 4.14
C THR A 51 1.83 7.52 4.40
N GLY A 52 2.65 8.04 3.51
CA GLY A 52 4.11 8.06 3.62
C GLY A 52 4.70 9.17 2.76
N GLU A 53 6.01 9.17 2.62
CA GLU A 53 6.74 10.18 1.84
C GLU A 53 7.83 9.50 1.00
N LEU A 54 7.99 9.97 -0.23
CA LEU A 54 9.13 9.64 -1.07
C LEU A 54 10.33 10.49 -0.66
N PRO A 55 11.54 9.90 -0.56
CA PRO A 55 12.76 10.59 -0.16
C PRO A 55 13.36 11.41 -1.31
N THR A 56 12.54 12.27 -1.91
CA THR A 56 12.97 13.29 -2.89
C THR A 56 13.35 14.59 -2.19
N ASP A 57 13.94 15.54 -2.93
CA ASP A 57 14.19 16.90 -2.45
C ASP A 57 13.39 17.91 -3.30
N PRO A 58 12.28 18.49 -2.78
CA PRO A 58 11.69 18.27 -1.46
C PRO A 58 11.00 16.90 -1.31
N PRO A 59 10.76 16.39 -0.08
CA PRO A 59 10.01 15.15 0.14
C PRO A 59 8.62 15.22 -0.49
N ARG A 60 8.22 14.15 -1.18
CA ARG A 60 6.93 14.09 -1.89
C ARG A 60 5.95 13.18 -1.13
N PRO A 61 4.76 13.68 -0.74
CA PRO A 61 3.79 12.84 -0.06
C PRO A 61 3.22 11.77 -0.99
N VAL A 62 3.03 10.56 -0.44
CA VAL A 62 2.35 9.45 -1.11
C VAL A 62 1.24 8.93 -0.21
N SER A 63 0.06 8.75 -0.77
CA SER A 63 -1.06 8.10 -0.10
C SER A 63 -1.45 6.85 -0.85
N VAL A 64 -1.61 5.72 -0.17
CA VAL A 64 -2.12 4.49 -0.78
C VAL A 64 -3.48 4.15 -0.20
N ARG A 65 -4.49 4.08 -1.06
CA ARG A 65 -5.82 3.62 -0.72
C ARG A 65 -5.92 2.13 -0.99
N VAL A 66 -6.25 1.39 0.04
CA VAL A 66 -6.53 -0.05 -0.04
C VAL A 66 -8.03 -0.24 0.10
N THR A 67 -8.64 -0.83 -0.92
CA THR A 67 -10.08 -1.14 -0.95
C THR A 67 -10.27 -2.65 -0.99
N PRO A 68 -11.18 -3.22 -0.19
CA PRO A 68 -11.54 -4.63 -0.32
C PRO A 68 -12.16 -4.88 -1.70
N GLY A 69 -11.76 -5.96 -2.37
CA GLY A 69 -12.34 -6.38 -3.64
C GLY A 69 -13.06 -7.73 -3.59
N PRO A 70 -13.66 -8.15 -4.71
CA PRO A 70 -14.36 -9.43 -4.82
C PRO A 70 -13.45 -10.61 -4.46
N GLY A 71 -14.02 -11.64 -3.81
CA GLY A 71 -13.26 -12.84 -3.44
C GLY A 71 -12.17 -12.63 -2.38
N GLY A 72 -12.13 -11.45 -1.73
CA GLY A 72 -11.15 -11.09 -0.73
C GLY A 72 -9.81 -10.62 -1.30
N ALA A 73 -9.73 -10.35 -2.60
CA ALA A 73 -8.54 -9.74 -3.21
C ALA A 73 -8.66 -8.21 -3.09
N PRO A 74 -7.80 -7.53 -2.32
CA PRO A 74 -7.83 -6.08 -2.21
C PRO A 74 -7.33 -5.41 -3.50
N ARG A 75 -7.76 -4.17 -3.73
CA ARG A 75 -7.23 -3.28 -4.75
C ARG A 75 -6.49 -2.13 -4.08
N CYS A 76 -5.23 -1.93 -4.47
CA CYS A 76 -4.38 -0.84 -4.01
C CYS A 76 -4.26 0.24 -5.09
N THR A 77 -4.46 1.49 -4.70
CA THR A 77 -4.32 2.66 -5.56
C THR A 77 -3.44 3.68 -4.87
N ALA A 78 -2.30 3.99 -5.46
CA ALA A 78 -1.41 5.04 -4.98
C ALA A 78 -1.88 6.40 -5.51
N VAL A 79 -1.76 7.43 -4.69
CA VAL A 79 -2.05 8.82 -5.02
C VAL A 79 -0.78 9.60 -4.75
N LEU A 80 -0.19 10.15 -5.82
CA LEU A 80 1.02 10.97 -5.77
C LEU A 80 0.77 12.24 -6.57
N ASP A 81 1.06 13.41 -5.99
CA ASP A 81 0.82 14.73 -6.59
C ASP A 81 -0.61 14.88 -7.17
N GLY A 82 -1.60 14.27 -6.49
CA GLY A 82 -3.00 14.26 -6.92
C GLY A 82 -3.34 13.28 -8.05
N ALA A 83 -2.37 12.58 -8.63
CA ALA A 83 -2.59 11.56 -9.64
C ALA A 83 -2.77 10.17 -9.02
N GLU A 84 -3.85 9.48 -9.41
CA GLU A 84 -4.13 8.12 -8.95
C GLU A 84 -3.52 7.08 -9.91
N THR A 85 -2.79 6.11 -9.36
CA THR A 85 -2.17 4.99 -10.09
C THR A 85 -2.52 3.67 -9.42
N VAL A 86 -3.06 2.72 -10.18
CA VAL A 86 -3.36 1.38 -9.65
C VAL A 86 -2.05 0.62 -9.44
N MET A 87 -1.86 0.09 -8.23
CA MET A 87 -0.71 -0.76 -7.94
C MET A 87 -1.02 -2.20 -8.36
N PRO A 88 -0.22 -2.83 -9.23
CA PRO A 88 -0.41 -4.23 -9.59
C PRO A 88 -0.12 -5.15 -8.39
N PRO A 89 -0.88 -6.24 -8.22
CA PRO A 89 -0.55 -7.27 -7.24
C PRO A 89 0.72 -8.01 -7.69
N ARG A 90 1.57 -8.36 -6.73
CA ARG A 90 2.80 -9.12 -6.93
C ARG A 90 2.69 -10.45 -6.19
N ALA A 91 2.93 -11.55 -6.89
CA ALA A 91 3.16 -12.85 -6.25
C ALA A 91 4.56 -12.86 -5.63
N PHE A 92 4.69 -13.50 -4.47
CA PHE A 92 5.99 -13.78 -3.88
C PHE A 92 6.83 -14.67 -4.77
#